data_AF-A0A254Q3I4-F1
#
_entry.id   AF-A0A254Q3I4-F1
#
_cell.length_a   1.000
_cell.length_b   1.000
_cell.length_c   1.000
_cell.angle_alpha   90.00
_cell.angle_beta   90.00
_cell.angle_gamma   90.00
#
_symmetry.space_group_name_H-M   'P 1'
#
loop_
_entity.id
_entity.type
_entity.pdbx_description
1 polymer ?
#
loop_
_entity_poly.entity_id
_entity_poly.type
_entity_poly.pdbx_seq_one_letter_code
_entity_poly.pdbx_strand_id
1 'polypeptide(L)'
;MKRLITVVTAVMLTLTVSGFANPAFAEGDSGAEQLRQFVRNSKTAEGEFVQQQLRAPKANEPQDKGLKVVRQTQGRFVFQRPGRFIWETQKPYEQKLIADGKQLILWDKDLNQATFRPSGQALAATPAAILFGETSLDQHFDLVDGEDRLGMKWVALAPKKTPNAKNGIDLPYTKISVGMVNGLPKSLELIDGLGSVVLVTLDKIVLNVNLPANRFTFTPPAGAEVLRLN
;
A
#
# COMPACT_ATOMS: atom_id res chain seq x y z
N MET A 1 -31.73 84.61 30.94
CA MET A 1 -31.12 83.41 31.55
C MET A 1 -31.56 82.19 30.75
N LYS A 2 -30.58 81.40 30.25
CA LYS A 2 -30.59 79.99 29.77
C LYS A 2 -31.97 79.38 29.41
N ARG A 3 -32.17 78.75 28.25
CA ARG A 3 -31.48 77.52 27.81
C ARG A 3 -31.64 77.30 26.28
N LEU A 4 -30.52 76.98 25.62
CA LEU A 4 -30.44 76.33 24.31
C LEU A 4 -30.79 74.84 24.47
N ILE A 5 -31.57 74.27 23.55
CA ILE A 5 -31.64 72.81 23.34
C ILE A 5 -31.40 72.56 21.85
N THR A 6 -30.23 72.00 21.56
CA THR A 6 -29.79 71.53 20.24
C THR A 6 -30.37 70.14 20.01
N VAL A 7 -31.10 69.94 18.91
CA VAL A 7 -31.53 68.60 18.46
C VAL A 7 -30.49 68.08 17.48
N VAL A 8 -29.77 67.03 17.89
CA VAL A 8 -28.83 66.27 17.06
C VAL A 8 -29.64 65.24 16.27
N THR A 9 -29.58 65.30 14.94
CA THR A 9 -30.18 64.29 14.06
C THR A 9 -29.13 63.23 13.78
N ALA A 10 -29.35 62.01 14.27
CA ALA A 10 -28.43 60.88 14.13
C ALA A 10 -28.50 60.30 12.70
N VAL A 11 -27.34 60.24 12.04
CA VAL A 11 -27.15 59.53 10.77
C VAL A 11 -26.91 58.05 11.08
N MET A 12 -27.85 57.20 10.66
CA MET A 12 -27.75 55.74 10.82
C MET A 12 -26.93 55.17 9.65
N LEU A 13 -25.69 54.77 9.91
CA LEU A 13 -24.81 54.11 8.95
C LEU A 13 -25.09 52.60 8.99
N THR A 14 -25.84 52.07 8.02
CA THR A 14 -26.05 50.62 7.86
C THR A 14 -24.78 49.96 7.35
N LEU A 15 -24.11 49.21 8.22
CA LEU A 15 -22.93 48.39 7.90
C LEU A 15 -23.40 47.08 7.25
N THR A 16 -23.35 46.98 5.93
CA THR A 16 -23.51 45.70 5.22
C THR A 16 -22.29 44.83 5.45
N VAL A 17 -22.44 43.78 6.27
CA VAL A 17 -21.44 42.72 6.43
C VAL A 17 -21.55 41.82 5.21
N SER A 18 -20.67 42.02 4.23
CA SER A 18 -20.46 41.06 3.14
C SER A 18 -19.81 39.80 3.73
N GLY A 19 -20.60 38.74 3.85
CA GLY A 19 -20.09 37.42 4.24
C GLY A 19 -19.12 36.92 3.20
N PHE A 20 -17.83 36.85 3.55
CA PHE A 20 -16.86 36.07 2.80
C PHE A 20 -17.26 34.60 2.96
N ALA A 21 -17.82 34.03 1.89
CA ALA A 21 -17.84 32.58 1.73
C ALA A 21 -16.37 32.16 1.61
N ASN A 22 -15.79 31.70 2.73
CA ASN A 22 -14.54 30.93 2.67
C ASN A 22 -14.84 29.76 1.73
N PRO A 23 -14.07 29.56 0.65
CA PRO A 23 -14.09 28.28 -0.02
C PRO A 23 -13.69 27.28 1.06
N ALA A 24 -14.61 26.40 1.43
CA ALA A 24 -14.25 25.19 2.16
C ALA A 24 -13.09 24.59 1.37
N PHE A 25 -11.91 24.49 1.98
CA PHE A 25 -10.83 23.71 1.40
C PHE A 25 -11.46 22.38 1.05
N ALA A 26 -11.49 22.04 -0.23
CA ALA A 26 -11.89 20.72 -0.65
C ALA A 26 -10.94 19.78 0.10
N GLU A 27 -11.45 19.09 1.12
CA GLU A 27 -10.77 17.94 1.71
C GLU A 27 -10.59 16.99 0.54
N GLY A 28 -9.36 16.89 0.04
CA GLY A 28 -9.03 15.90 -0.98
C GLY A 28 -9.42 14.52 -0.48
N ASP A 29 -9.79 13.63 -1.40
CA ASP A 29 -10.26 12.27 -1.11
C ASP A 29 -9.50 11.61 0.05
N SER A 30 -10.24 10.94 0.95
CA SER A 30 -9.64 10.20 2.08
C SER A 30 -8.65 9.14 1.57
N GLY A 31 -7.75 8.67 2.44
CA GLY A 31 -6.81 7.63 2.05
C GLY A 31 -7.54 6.38 1.56
N ALA A 32 -8.62 5.99 2.25
CA ALA A 32 -9.43 4.84 1.89
C ALA A 32 -10.06 5.01 0.49
N GLU A 33 -10.61 6.18 0.17
CA GLU A 33 -11.18 6.42 -1.15
C GLU A 33 -10.10 6.43 -2.24
N GLN A 34 -8.95 7.06 -1.99
CA GLN A 34 -7.80 7.00 -2.90
C GLN A 34 -7.38 5.55 -3.18
N LEU A 35 -7.29 4.71 -2.14
CA LEU A 35 -6.90 3.31 -2.29
C LEU A 35 -7.95 2.53 -3.09
N ARG A 36 -9.24 2.75 -2.83
CA ARG A 36 -10.32 2.12 -3.61
C ARG A 36 -10.25 2.53 -5.07
N GLN A 37 -10.06 3.81 -5.37
CA GLN A 37 -9.92 4.31 -6.74
C GLN A 37 -8.71 3.68 -7.44
N PHE A 38 -7.56 3.61 -6.77
CA PHE A 38 -6.36 2.95 -7.32
C PHE A 38 -6.63 1.49 -7.68
N VAL A 39 -7.25 0.72 -6.78
CA VAL A 39 -7.57 -0.70 -7.00
C VAL A 39 -8.55 -0.87 -8.17
N ARG A 40 -9.59 -0.04 -8.25
CA ARG A 40 -10.61 -0.09 -9.31
C ARG A 40 -10.06 0.32 -10.69
N ASN A 41 -9.25 1.37 -10.74
CA ASN A 41 -8.89 2.03 -12.00
C ASN A 41 -7.56 1.56 -12.58
N SER A 42 -6.69 0.92 -11.79
CA SER A 42 -5.41 0.43 -12.27
C SER A 42 -5.51 -1.01 -12.78
N LYS A 43 -5.58 -1.19 -14.10
CA LYS A 43 -5.57 -2.54 -14.71
C LYS A 43 -4.16 -3.10 -14.80
N THR A 44 -3.20 -2.24 -15.13
CA THR A 44 -1.79 -2.55 -15.19
C THR A 44 -1.00 -1.43 -14.53
N ALA A 45 0.12 -1.75 -13.90
CA ALA A 45 1.10 -0.75 -13.51
C ALA A 45 2.49 -1.36 -13.39
N GLU A 46 3.50 -0.51 -13.41
CA GLU A 46 4.87 -0.85 -13.03
C GLU A 46 5.48 0.23 -12.15
N GLY A 47 6.56 -0.10 -11.46
CA GLY A 47 7.28 0.85 -10.63
C GLY A 47 8.49 0.23 -9.96
N GLU A 48 9.05 0.97 -9.02
CA GLU A 48 10.20 0.57 -8.19
C GLU A 48 9.77 0.41 -6.74
N PHE A 49 10.49 -0.42 -5.99
CA PHE A 49 10.28 -0.56 -4.56
C PHE A 49 11.61 -0.59 -3.79
N VAL A 50 11.52 -0.13 -2.54
CA VAL A 50 12.49 -0.43 -1.48
C VAL A 50 11.72 -1.08 -0.34
N GLN A 51 12.14 -2.28 0.05
CA GLN A 51 11.55 -3.00 1.17
C GLN A 51 12.58 -3.13 2.29
N GLN A 52 12.17 -2.73 3.49
CA GLN A 52 12.94 -2.83 4.72
C GLN A 52 12.22 -3.75 5.71
N GLN A 53 12.96 -4.68 6.30
CA GLN A 53 12.51 -5.47 7.42
C GLN A 53 13.13 -4.88 8.68
N LEU A 54 12.29 -4.48 9.62
CA LEU A 54 12.68 -3.84 10.87
C LEU A 54 12.22 -4.68 12.07
N ARG A 55 12.87 -4.48 13.22
CA ARG A 55 12.48 -5.06 14.50
C ARG A 55 12.81 -4.12 15.64
N ALA A 56 12.18 -4.33 16.79
CA ALA A 56 12.63 -3.70 18.04
C ALA A 56 14.08 -4.10 18.36
N PRO A 57 14.87 -3.20 18.97
CA PRO A 57 16.19 -3.53 19.50
C PRO A 57 16.09 -4.67 20.52
N LYS A 58 17.06 -5.59 20.53
CA LYS A 58 17.16 -6.62 21.57
C LYS A 58 17.67 -5.99 22.87
N ALA A 59 17.45 -6.65 24.01
CA ALA A 59 17.87 -6.13 25.33
C ALA A 59 19.37 -5.74 25.42
N ASN A 60 20.23 -6.34 24.59
CA ASN A 60 21.66 -6.04 24.51
C ASN A 60 22.04 -4.99 23.45
N GLU A 61 21.07 -4.38 22.78
CA GLU A 61 21.29 -3.33 21.78
C GLU A 61 20.85 -1.95 22.34
N PRO A 62 21.40 -0.84 21.83
CA PRO A 62 20.97 0.51 22.23
C PRO A 62 19.47 0.70 21.97
N GLN A 63 18.73 1.05 23.02
CA GLN A 63 17.26 1.19 22.98
C GLN A 63 16.80 2.57 22.48
N ASP A 64 17.70 3.54 22.43
CA ASP A 64 17.45 4.94 22.05
C ASP A 64 17.16 5.13 20.55
N LYS A 65 17.48 4.14 19.71
CA LYS A 65 17.45 4.28 18.24
C LYS A 65 16.15 3.80 17.56
N GLY A 66 15.10 3.48 18.32
CA GLY A 66 13.84 3.01 17.75
C GLY A 66 13.98 1.68 16.97
N LEU A 67 13.15 1.47 15.94
CA LEU A 67 13.21 0.24 15.15
C LEU A 67 14.53 0.12 14.37
N LYS A 68 15.15 -1.07 14.40
CA LYS A 68 16.38 -1.38 13.69
C LYS A 68 16.08 -2.08 12.36
N VAL A 69 16.67 -1.59 11.27
CA VAL A 69 16.65 -2.27 9.97
C VAL A 69 17.52 -3.53 10.05
N VAL A 70 16.91 -4.69 9.79
CA VAL A 70 17.54 -6.02 9.77
C VAL A 70 17.95 -6.41 8.35
N ARG A 71 17.10 -6.08 7.38
CA ARG A 71 17.32 -6.40 5.97
C ARG A 71 16.70 -5.33 5.10
N GLN A 72 17.37 -5.03 3.99
CA GLN A 72 16.85 -4.14 2.96
C GLN A 72 16.97 -4.83 1.60
N THR A 73 15.93 -4.71 0.80
CA THR A 73 15.88 -5.19 -0.60
C THR A 73 15.30 -4.09 -1.47
N GLN A 74 15.65 -4.10 -2.75
CA GLN A 74 15.15 -3.12 -3.70
C GLN A 74 15.00 -3.76 -5.07
N GLY A 75 14.09 -3.22 -5.86
CA GLY A 75 13.80 -3.80 -7.15
C GLY A 75 12.65 -3.13 -7.87
N ARG A 76 12.02 -3.89 -8.77
CA ARG A 76 10.93 -3.44 -9.63
C ARG A 76 9.72 -4.33 -9.45
N PHE A 77 8.56 -3.75 -9.70
CA PHE A 77 7.33 -4.51 -9.80
C PHE A 77 6.59 -4.18 -11.09
N VAL A 78 5.82 -5.15 -11.56
CA VAL A 78 4.81 -4.95 -12.60
C VAL A 78 3.62 -5.83 -12.28
N PHE A 79 2.40 -5.34 -12.51
CA PHE A 79 1.21 -6.14 -12.34
C PHE A 79 0.19 -5.92 -13.46
N GLN A 80 -0.67 -6.92 -13.61
CA GLN A 80 -1.84 -6.90 -14.45
C GLN A 80 -2.97 -7.60 -13.71
N ARG A 81 -4.02 -6.86 -13.39
CA ARG A 81 -5.21 -7.44 -12.75
C ARG A 81 -6.03 -8.27 -13.75
N PRO A 82 -6.69 -9.34 -13.29
CA PRO A 82 -6.57 -9.94 -11.96
C PRO A 82 -5.33 -10.85 -11.83
N GLY A 83 -4.76 -10.93 -10.62
CA GLY A 83 -3.91 -12.05 -10.19
C GLY A 83 -2.55 -12.24 -10.88
N ARG A 84 -2.09 -11.31 -11.73
CA ARG A 84 -0.77 -11.40 -12.36
C ARG A 84 0.15 -10.31 -11.86
N PHE A 85 1.33 -10.68 -11.38
CA PHE A 85 2.36 -9.73 -10.99
C PHE A 85 3.76 -10.33 -11.10
N ILE A 86 4.75 -9.46 -11.17
CA ILE A 86 6.17 -9.78 -10.98
C ILE A 86 6.69 -8.81 -9.92
N TRP A 87 7.32 -9.37 -8.90
CA TRP A 87 8.11 -8.65 -7.92
C TRP A 87 9.56 -9.10 -8.08
N GLU A 88 10.37 -8.27 -8.71
CA GLU A 88 11.77 -8.56 -9.05
C GLU A 88 12.68 -7.82 -8.08
N THR A 89 13.27 -8.55 -7.15
CA THR A 89 14.35 -8.05 -6.29
C THR A 89 15.65 -8.05 -7.08
N GLN A 90 16.28 -6.88 -7.16
CA GLN A 90 17.55 -6.67 -7.87
C GLN A 90 18.74 -6.61 -6.91
N LYS A 91 18.51 -6.25 -5.64
CA LYS A 91 19.55 -6.22 -4.60
C LYS A 91 19.01 -6.68 -3.25
N PRO A 92 19.86 -7.29 -2.39
CA PRO A 92 21.25 -7.66 -2.65
C PRO A 92 21.39 -8.95 -3.48
N TYR A 93 20.35 -9.78 -3.51
CA TYR A 93 20.33 -11.06 -4.23
C TYR A 93 19.19 -11.03 -5.24
N GLU A 94 19.44 -11.54 -6.45
CA GLU A 94 18.48 -11.49 -7.55
C GLU A 94 17.40 -12.55 -7.38
N GLN A 95 16.18 -12.11 -7.11
CA GLN A 95 15.01 -13.00 -6.94
C GLN A 95 13.81 -12.46 -7.69
N LYS A 96 12.99 -13.35 -8.24
CA LYS A 96 11.71 -13.00 -8.87
C LYS A 96 10.59 -13.79 -8.25
N LEU A 97 9.60 -13.08 -7.75
CA LEU A 97 8.31 -13.66 -7.39
C LEU A 97 7.30 -13.32 -8.48
N ILE A 98 6.75 -14.35 -9.12
CA ILE A 98 5.89 -14.22 -10.30
C ILE A 98 4.56 -14.90 -9.99
N ALA A 99 3.46 -14.18 -10.14
CA ALA A 99 2.14 -14.77 -10.25
C ALA A 99 1.70 -14.71 -11.71
N ASP A 100 1.44 -15.87 -12.30
CA ASP A 100 1.04 -16.00 -13.72
C ASP A 100 -0.50 -16.09 -13.90
N GLY A 101 -1.25 -15.97 -12.80
CA GLY A 101 -2.70 -16.13 -12.73
C GLY A 101 -3.18 -17.56 -12.43
N LYS A 102 -2.26 -18.53 -12.32
CA LYS A 102 -2.54 -19.94 -11.96
C LYS A 102 -1.68 -20.43 -10.79
N GLN A 103 -0.46 -19.93 -10.69
CA GLN A 103 0.52 -20.35 -9.70
C GLN A 103 1.44 -19.18 -9.34
N LEU A 104 2.08 -19.33 -8.18
CA LEU A 104 3.17 -18.50 -7.71
C LEU A 104 4.48 -19.21 -8.01
N ILE A 105 5.42 -18.48 -8.61
CA ILE A 105 6.74 -18.96 -8.99
C ILE A 105 7.76 -18.08 -8.26
N LEU A 106 8.60 -18.70 -7.44
CA LEU A 106 9.77 -18.06 -6.86
C LEU A 106 11.01 -18.54 -7.61
N TRP A 107 11.65 -17.63 -8.33
CA TRP A 107 12.95 -17.84 -8.94
C TRP A 107 14.03 -17.20 -8.08
N ASP A 108 15.00 -18.00 -7.68
CA ASP A 108 16.22 -17.55 -7.03
C ASP A 108 17.39 -17.77 -8.00
N LYS A 109 17.99 -16.67 -8.46
CA LYS A 109 19.06 -16.74 -9.46
C LYS A 109 20.35 -17.32 -8.89
N ASP A 110 20.66 -16.99 -7.64
CA ASP A 110 21.93 -17.37 -7.01
C ASP A 110 21.92 -18.86 -6.65
N LEU A 111 20.76 -19.38 -6.26
CA LEU A 111 20.55 -20.83 -6.08
C LEU A 111 20.29 -21.57 -7.38
N ASN A 112 20.09 -20.87 -8.50
CA ASN A 112 19.66 -21.44 -9.77
C ASN A 112 18.42 -22.36 -9.61
N GLN A 113 17.43 -21.90 -8.83
CA GLN A 113 16.29 -22.70 -8.41
C GLN A 113 14.95 -22.00 -8.67
N ALA A 114 14.01 -22.73 -9.26
CA ALA A 114 12.63 -22.31 -9.46
C ALA A 114 11.67 -23.14 -8.60
N THR A 115 10.91 -22.47 -7.73
CA THR A 115 9.89 -23.10 -6.87
C THR A 115 8.49 -22.70 -7.34
N PHE A 116 7.66 -23.69 -7.66
CA PHE A 116 6.29 -23.50 -8.12
C PHE A 116 5.30 -23.90 -7.02
N ARG A 117 4.29 -23.06 -6.77
CA ARG A 117 3.22 -23.29 -5.80
C ARG A 117 1.88 -22.90 -6.41
N PRO A 118 0.80 -23.69 -6.26
CA PRO A 118 -0.54 -23.27 -6.68
C PRO A 118 -0.92 -21.91 -6.08
N SER A 119 -1.59 -21.05 -6.86
CA SER A 119 -1.91 -19.67 -6.45
C SER A 119 -3.03 -19.56 -5.40
N GLY A 120 -3.31 -20.62 -4.62
CA GLY A 120 -4.35 -20.64 -3.58
C GLY A 120 -4.06 -19.66 -2.43
N GLN A 121 -4.11 -20.13 -1.18
CA GLN A 121 -3.82 -19.29 0.00
C GLN A 121 -2.42 -18.62 -0.02
N ALA A 122 -1.52 -19.05 -0.92
CA ALA A 122 -0.19 -18.49 -1.11
C ALA A 122 -0.15 -17.02 -1.55
N LEU A 123 -1.23 -16.48 -2.13
CA LEU A 123 -1.33 -15.05 -2.47
C LEU A 123 -1.41 -14.17 -1.21
N ALA A 124 -1.91 -14.67 -0.08
CA ALA A 124 -2.15 -13.85 1.11
C ALA A 124 -0.86 -13.40 1.85
N ALA A 125 0.31 -13.98 1.55
CA ALA A 125 1.50 -13.83 2.39
C ALA A 125 2.48 -12.72 1.97
N THR A 126 2.31 -12.10 0.80
CA THR A 126 3.30 -11.13 0.27
C THR A 126 2.74 -9.70 0.18
N PRO A 127 3.54 -8.66 0.49
CA PRO A 127 3.13 -7.26 0.36
C PRO A 127 2.61 -6.91 -1.03
N ALA A 128 3.24 -7.47 -2.07
CA ALA A 128 2.85 -7.25 -3.46
C ALA A 128 1.46 -7.80 -3.78
N ALA A 129 1.11 -8.97 -3.26
CA ALA A 129 -0.17 -9.59 -3.53
C ALA A 129 -1.34 -8.86 -2.83
N ILE A 130 -1.11 -8.30 -1.64
CA ILE A 130 -2.11 -7.46 -0.96
C ILE A 130 -2.48 -6.26 -1.84
N LEU A 131 -1.51 -5.58 -2.46
CA LEU A 131 -1.82 -4.44 -3.33
C LEU A 131 -2.31 -4.82 -4.72
N PHE A 132 -1.72 -5.86 -5.33
CA PHE A 132 -1.80 -6.07 -6.78
C PHE A 132 -2.51 -7.36 -7.19
N GLY A 133 -2.74 -8.28 -6.25
CA GLY A 133 -3.38 -9.57 -6.52
C GLY A 133 -4.88 -9.43 -6.76
N GLU A 134 -5.55 -8.58 -5.97
CA GLU A 134 -7.00 -8.50 -5.95
C GLU A 134 -7.59 -7.37 -6.78
N THR A 135 -8.80 -7.62 -7.28
CA THR A 135 -9.63 -6.62 -7.96
C THR A 135 -10.51 -5.83 -6.99
N SER A 136 -10.67 -6.31 -5.75
CA SER A 136 -11.49 -5.65 -4.74
C SER A 136 -11.03 -5.98 -3.32
N LEU A 137 -10.23 -5.08 -2.72
CA LEU A 137 -9.82 -5.18 -1.31
C LEU A 137 -11.01 -5.28 -0.35
N ASP A 138 -12.12 -4.63 -0.68
CA ASP A 138 -13.34 -4.58 0.14
C ASP A 138 -14.01 -5.94 0.38
N GLN A 139 -13.69 -6.96 -0.42
CA GLN A 139 -14.20 -8.31 -0.19
C GLN A 139 -13.56 -8.96 1.04
N HIS A 140 -12.35 -8.52 1.39
CA HIS A 140 -11.48 -9.15 2.36
C HIS A 140 -11.16 -8.26 3.55
N PHE A 141 -11.19 -6.94 3.35
CA PHE A 141 -10.82 -5.96 4.35
C PHE A 141 -11.88 -4.89 4.50
N ASP A 142 -12.06 -4.42 5.73
CA ASP A 142 -12.59 -3.09 6.02
C ASP A 142 -11.44 -2.09 5.92
N LEU A 143 -11.62 -1.07 5.07
CA LEU A 143 -10.65 0.02 4.91
C LEU A 143 -10.97 1.13 5.91
N VAL A 144 -10.05 1.37 6.84
CA VAL A 144 -10.21 2.33 7.92
C VAL A 144 -9.18 3.43 7.73
N ASP A 145 -9.63 4.68 7.55
CA ASP A 145 -8.75 5.84 7.50
C ASP A 145 -8.01 6.00 8.84
N GLY A 146 -6.70 6.15 8.77
CA GLY A 146 -5.81 6.39 9.90
C GLY A 146 -5.27 7.81 9.92
N GLU A 147 -4.31 8.06 10.81
CA GLU A 147 -3.67 9.36 10.92
C GLU A 147 -2.76 9.66 9.72
N ASP A 148 -2.81 10.91 9.24
CA ASP A 148 -1.89 11.42 8.25
C ASP A 148 -0.49 11.52 8.89
N ARG A 149 0.49 10.77 8.35
CA ARG A 149 1.88 10.79 8.83
C ARG A 149 2.86 10.70 7.67
N LEU A 150 3.98 11.42 7.79
CA LEU A 150 5.02 11.51 6.76
C LEU A 150 4.48 11.97 5.40
N GLY A 151 3.48 12.87 5.40
CA GLY A 151 2.85 13.39 4.18
C GLY A 151 1.98 12.39 3.42
N MET A 152 1.59 11.29 4.06
CA MET A 152 0.75 10.24 3.48
C MET A 152 -0.57 10.13 4.24
N LYS A 153 -1.66 9.88 3.51
CA LYS A 153 -2.95 9.47 4.08
C LYS A 153 -2.93 7.97 4.32
N TRP A 154 -2.88 7.53 5.57
CA TRP A 154 -2.76 6.11 5.89
C TRP A 154 -4.12 5.42 5.97
N VAL A 155 -4.17 4.20 5.48
CA VAL A 155 -5.36 3.34 5.49
C VAL A 155 -4.99 2.03 6.14
N ALA A 156 -5.66 1.67 7.22
CA ALA A 156 -5.56 0.34 7.82
C ALA A 156 -6.49 -0.63 7.09
N LEU A 157 -5.98 -1.82 6.78
CA LEU A 157 -6.73 -2.92 6.17
C LEU A 157 -7.10 -3.90 7.29
N ALA A 158 -8.30 -3.78 7.83
CA ALA A 158 -8.81 -4.65 8.89
C ALA A 158 -9.45 -5.90 8.27
N PRO A 159 -8.93 -7.12 8.50
CA PRO A 159 -9.49 -8.33 7.90
C PRO A 159 -10.94 -8.55 8.33
N LYS A 160 -11.83 -8.82 7.38
CA LYS A 160 -13.22 -9.16 7.66
C LYS A 160 -13.32 -10.55 8.26
N LYS A 161 -14.10 -10.69 9.33
CA LYS A 161 -14.54 -12.01 9.81
C LYS A 161 -15.59 -12.55 8.84
N THR A 162 -15.21 -13.43 7.94
CA THR A 162 -16.15 -14.08 7.02
C THR A 162 -16.82 -15.28 7.70
N PRO A 163 -18.16 -15.28 7.92
CA PRO A 163 -18.86 -16.33 8.68
C PRO A 163 -18.78 -17.75 8.09
N ASN A 164 -18.43 -17.87 6.80
CA ASN A 164 -18.39 -19.15 6.06
C ASN A 164 -16.99 -19.53 5.56
N ALA A 165 -15.96 -18.72 5.81
CA ALA A 165 -14.61 -19.14 5.48
C ALA A 165 -14.14 -20.09 6.58
N LYS A 166 -14.04 -21.38 6.25
CA LYS A 166 -13.57 -22.40 7.21
C LYS A 166 -12.19 -22.10 7.79
N ASN A 167 -11.44 -21.20 7.14
CA ASN A 167 -10.25 -20.53 7.67
C ASN A 167 -10.39 -19.07 7.26
N GLY A 168 -10.12 -18.11 8.16
CA GLY A 168 -9.95 -16.71 7.74
C GLY A 168 -8.85 -16.58 6.67
N ILE A 169 -8.61 -15.38 6.17
CA ILE A 169 -7.36 -15.15 5.43
C ILE A 169 -6.23 -15.34 6.43
N ASP A 170 -5.47 -16.43 6.32
CA ASP A 170 -4.30 -16.69 7.15
C ASP A 170 -3.19 -15.70 6.77
N LEU A 171 -3.31 -14.50 7.32
CA LEU A 171 -2.31 -13.45 7.19
C LEU A 171 -1.25 -13.68 8.27
N PRO A 172 0.04 -13.71 7.92
CA PRO A 172 1.11 -13.76 8.92
C PRO A 172 1.28 -12.41 9.66
N TYR A 173 0.39 -11.45 9.41
CA TYR A 173 0.45 -10.08 9.91
C TYR A 173 -0.76 -9.76 10.78
N THR A 174 -0.50 -9.06 11.88
CA THR A 174 -1.53 -8.54 12.80
C THR A 174 -2.04 -7.17 12.39
N LYS A 175 -1.23 -6.40 11.65
CA LYS A 175 -1.61 -5.11 11.07
C LYS A 175 -1.07 -4.97 9.66
N ILE A 176 -1.88 -4.38 8.79
CA ILE A 176 -1.52 -4.01 7.42
C ILE A 176 -2.03 -2.60 7.20
N SER A 177 -1.16 -1.71 6.72
CA SER A 177 -1.54 -0.33 6.39
C SER A 177 -0.93 0.10 5.06
N VAL A 178 -1.63 0.94 4.31
CA VAL A 178 -1.17 1.54 3.05
C VAL A 178 -1.18 3.05 3.17
N GLY A 179 -0.05 3.69 2.90
CA GLY A 179 0.09 5.15 2.83
C GLY A 179 -0.16 5.64 1.40
N MET A 180 -1.13 6.53 1.24
CA MET A 180 -1.55 7.09 -0.05
C MET A 180 -1.04 8.53 -0.22
N VAL A 181 -0.62 8.86 -1.44
CA VAL A 181 -0.26 10.22 -1.86
C VAL A 181 -0.84 10.46 -3.25
N ASN A 182 -1.64 11.52 -3.41
CA ASN A 182 -2.20 11.94 -4.70
C ASN A 182 -2.85 10.79 -5.49
N GLY A 183 -3.60 9.91 -4.82
CA GLY A 183 -4.30 8.78 -5.46
C GLY A 183 -3.42 7.54 -5.72
N LEU A 184 -2.14 7.55 -5.33
CA LEU A 184 -1.21 6.43 -5.55
C LEU A 184 -0.69 5.88 -4.22
N PRO A 185 -0.51 4.55 -4.11
CA PRO A 185 0.14 3.96 -2.95
C PRO A 185 1.61 4.35 -2.93
N LYS A 186 2.05 4.98 -1.85
CA LYS A 186 3.45 5.37 -1.63
C LYS A 186 4.17 4.42 -0.67
N SER A 187 3.45 3.86 0.30
CA SER A 187 4.04 2.96 1.28
C SER A 187 3.08 1.86 1.72
N LEU A 188 3.63 0.73 2.14
CA LEU A 188 2.93 -0.32 2.85
C LEU A 188 3.69 -0.62 4.14
N GLU A 189 2.95 -0.82 5.23
CA GLU A 189 3.49 -1.24 6.51
C GLU A 189 2.77 -2.51 6.95
N LEU A 190 3.52 -3.57 7.22
CA LEU A 190 3.00 -4.84 7.72
C LEU A 190 3.68 -5.18 9.03
N ILE A 191 2.90 -5.52 10.05
CA ILE A 191 3.42 -5.85 11.39
C ILE A 191 3.02 -7.28 11.72
N ASP A 192 3.98 -8.13 12.05
CA ASP A 192 3.73 -9.52 12.46
C ASP A 192 3.37 -9.64 13.97
N GLY A 193 3.05 -10.85 14.42
CA GLY A 193 2.71 -11.11 15.83
C GLY A 193 3.88 -10.98 16.81
N LEU A 194 5.11 -10.91 16.31
CA LEU A 194 6.34 -10.76 17.10
C LEU A 194 6.84 -9.31 17.14
N GLY A 195 6.15 -8.40 16.45
CA GLY A 195 6.52 -6.99 16.34
C GLY A 195 7.59 -6.69 15.27
N SER A 196 7.89 -7.64 14.38
CA SER A 196 8.68 -7.32 13.18
C SER A 196 7.83 -6.48 12.24
N VAL A 197 8.46 -5.49 11.61
CA VAL A 197 7.82 -4.59 10.67
C VAL A 197 8.41 -4.81 9.29
N VAL A 198 7.56 -4.98 8.28
CA VAL A 198 7.95 -4.88 6.88
C VAL A 198 7.43 -3.55 6.36
N LEU A 199 8.35 -2.66 6.01
CA LEU A 199 8.05 -1.38 5.37
C LEU A 199 8.43 -1.45 3.90
N VAL A 200 7.47 -1.28 3.01
CA VAL A 200 7.68 -1.18 1.57
C VAL A 200 7.41 0.25 1.16
N THR A 201 8.35 0.86 0.46
CA THR A 201 8.19 2.18 -0.19
C THR A 201 8.15 1.96 -1.68
N LEU A 202 7.12 2.50 -2.34
CA LEU A 202 6.93 2.44 -3.78
C LEU A 202 7.36 3.76 -4.41
N ASP A 203 7.90 3.69 -5.61
CA ASP A 203 8.28 4.87 -6.36
C ASP A 203 8.12 4.68 -7.86
N LYS A 204 8.08 5.80 -8.59
CA LYS A 204 7.98 5.83 -10.06
C LYS A 204 6.84 4.95 -10.61
N ILE A 205 5.68 5.00 -9.96
CA ILE A 205 4.52 4.22 -10.38
C ILE A 205 3.98 4.78 -11.69
N VAL A 206 3.89 3.92 -12.71
CA VAL A 206 3.26 4.23 -13.99
C VAL A 206 2.06 3.32 -14.17
N LEU A 207 0.87 3.92 -14.32
CA LEU A 207 -0.40 3.20 -14.49
C LEU A 207 -0.71 2.92 -15.96
N ASN A 208 -1.56 1.94 -16.21
CA ASN A 208 -2.15 1.60 -17.51
C ASN A 208 -1.11 1.33 -18.60
N VAL A 209 0.02 0.75 -18.21
CA VAL A 209 1.07 0.33 -19.13
C VAL A 209 0.61 -0.79 -20.05
N ASN A 210 1.01 -0.73 -21.32
CA ASN A 210 0.77 -1.80 -22.29
C ASN A 210 1.78 -2.92 -22.06
N LEU A 211 1.30 -4.12 -21.70
CA LEU A 211 2.15 -5.27 -21.40
C LEU A 211 1.93 -6.37 -22.45
N PRO A 212 3.01 -7.00 -22.95
CA PRO A 212 2.85 -8.13 -23.86
C PRO A 212 2.25 -9.33 -23.12
N ALA A 213 1.51 -10.18 -23.84
CA ALA A 213 0.78 -11.30 -23.23
C ALA A 213 1.67 -12.31 -22.49
N ASN A 214 2.92 -12.45 -22.92
CA ASN A 214 3.92 -13.34 -22.32
C ASN A 214 4.70 -12.69 -21.16
N ARG A 215 4.37 -11.47 -20.73
CA ARG A 215 5.12 -10.75 -19.70
C ARG A 215 5.25 -11.53 -18.39
N PHE A 216 4.22 -12.29 -18.02
CA PHE A 216 4.13 -13.06 -16.77
C PHE A 216 4.48 -14.55 -16.94
N THR A 217 4.93 -14.94 -18.13
CA THR A 217 5.37 -16.32 -18.39
C THR A 217 6.81 -16.48 -17.93
N PHE A 218 7.09 -17.56 -17.19
CA PHE A 218 8.43 -17.89 -16.76
C PHE A 218 8.79 -19.33 -17.17
N THR A 219 9.98 -19.47 -17.76
CA THR A 219 10.59 -20.75 -18.07
C THR A 219 11.93 -20.80 -17.34
N PRO A 220 12.13 -21.76 -16.41
CA PRO A 220 13.42 -21.91 -15.75
C PRO A 220 14.54 -22.10 -16.80
N PRO A 221 15.72 -21.47 -16.61
CA PRO A 221 16.84 -21.66 -17.53
C PRO A 221 17.34 -23.11 -17.50
N ALA A 222 18.07 -23.51 -18.54
CA ALA A 222 18.66 -24.84 -18.60
C ALA A 222 19.57 -25.10 -17.39
N GLY A 223 19.43 -26.27 -16.77
CA GLY A 223 20.20 -26.65 -15.58
C GLY A 223 19.68 -26.08 -14.27
N ALA A 224 18.59 -25.32 -14.27
CA ALA A 224 17.94 -24.88 -13.03
C ALA A 224 17.28 -26.05 -12.30
N GLU A 225 17.39 -26.05 -10.97
CA GLU A 225 16.59 -26.94 -10.12
C GLU A 225 15.12 -26.50 -10.13
N VAL A 226 14.20 -27.46 -10.25
CA VAL A 226 12.76 -27.19 -10.28
C VAL A 226 12.06 -27.93 -9.16
N LEU A 227 11.54 -27.17 -8.20
CA LEU A 227 10.72 -27.69 -7.10
C LEU A 227 9.25 -27.36 -7.33
N ARG A 228 8.37 -28.35 -7.14
CA ARG A 228 6.91 -28.18 -7.18
C ARG A 228 6.33 -28.56 -5.84
N LEU A 229 5.71 -27.61 -5.16
CA LEU A 229 5.04 -27.85 -3.89
C LEU A 229 3.53 -27.95 -4.14
N ASN A 230 2.91 -28.94 -3.52
CA ASN A 230 1.48 -29.23 -3.63
C ASN A 230 0.67 -28.54 -2.54
#